data_AF-A0A924ZYN7-F1
#
_entry.id   AF-A0A924ZYN7-F1
#
_cell.length_a   1.000
_cell.length_b   1.000
_cell.length_c   1.000
_cell.angle_alpha   90.00
_cell.angle_beta   90.00
_cell.angle_gamma   90.00
#
_symmetry.space_group_name_H-M   'P 1'
#
loop_
_entity.id
_entity.type
_entity.pdbx_description
1 polymer ?
#
loop_
_entity_poly.entity_id
_entity_poly.type
_entity_poly.pdbx_seq_one_letter_code
_entity_poly.pdbx_strand_id
1 'polypeptide(L)'
;MKFQRRQFLQAFASLPVLHYLSGCSPKDRDSVAAAQAPNKKEIVPTAGVKPGFLSIIQGPTTSQQTLINVFAPRLKDYAYEVTDDSGVLMPVEKYEIVKGPFFFNIDKLKISNLTPLRNYKLQIIDTTSKSGIRSVVDERLFQSLDLNKSQPEFALVSCVSDDYRFNDVIDPMWNRLKNENVDFIAMTGDVVYVDDKNLVERQKATEMDIWQRYVDTFKRIPLYHWYNLKPIFATWDDHDFGTNDGDKNFIGKEAATKLFKAAFMGPELDDKNFSWTLGPGGTSSLLTAFGQKFFFMDDRTFRQPNKDSAITSEPFGHWGENQHHWLIDSLKQDNTPAWIINGNQFFNGANMPFTESYQKNHPVEFKTFVEEIKNFTAPVVFASGDVHLSEI
;
A
#
# COMPACT_ATOMS: atom_id res chain seq x y z
N MET A 1 -1.23 9.41 -43.02
CA MET A 1 -0.24 10.42 -43.48
C MET A 1 0.84 10.53 -42.41
N LYS A 2 2.06 10.09 -42.73
CA LYS A 2 3.24 10.20 -41.84
C LYS A 2 3.76 11.64 -41.87
N PHE A 3 4.08 12.24 -40.74
CA PHE A 3 5.04 13.35 -40.69
C PHE A 3 6.02 13.21 -39.53
N GLN A 4 7.29 13.37 -39.91
CA GLN A 4 8.52 13.12 -39.17
C GLN A 4 8.85 14.21 -38.15
N ARG A 5 9.52 13.78 -37.08
CA ARG A 5 10.41 14.59 -36.23
C ARG A 5 11.63 15.05 -37.03
N ARG A 6 11.97 16.35 -36.97
CA ARG A 6 13.31 16.86 -36.57
C ARG A 6 13.41 18.39 -36.60
N GLN A 7 14.18 18.87 -35.61
CA GLN A 7 14.94 20.13 -35.51
C GLN A 7 14.20 21.44 -35.20
N PHE A 8 14.55 22.02 -34.04
CA PHE A 8 14.80 23.47 -33.87
C PHE A 8 15.81 23.69 -32.72
N LEU A 9 17.00 24.20 -33.09
CA LEU A 9 17.95 25.13 -32.42
C LEU A 9 18.30 24.91 -30.93
N GLN A 10 19.54 24.69 -30.48
CA GLN A 10 20.83 25.41 -30.67
C GLN A 10 20.77 26.94 -30.48
N ALA A 11 21.03 27.38 -29.24
CA ALA A 11 21.62 28.66 -28.81
C ALA A 11 21.86 28.52 -27.27
N PHE A 12 22.96 28.85 -26.59
CA PHE A 12 24.10 29.73 -26.80
C PHE A 12 25.33 29.17 -26.05
N ALA A 13 26.51 29.60 -26.49
CA ALA A 13 27.83 29.27 -25.97
C ALA A 13 28.32 30.21 -24.84
N SER A 14 29.49 29.85 -24.27
CA SER A 14 30.50 30.72 -23.62
C SER A 14 30.20 31.10 -22.15
N LEU A 15 31.06 31.02 -21.12
CA LEU A 15 32.52 30.88 -20.83
C LEU A 15 32.63 30.72 -19.26
N PRO A 16 33.80 30.62 -18.59
CA PRO A 16 35.08 30.00 -18.90
C PRO A 16 35.57 29.00 -17.81
N VAL A 17 36.61 28.25 -18.18
CA VAL A 17 37.44 27.37 -17.35
C VAL A 17 38.41 28.20 -16.49
N LEU A 18 38.56 27.86 -15.20
CA LEU A 18 39.69 28.31 -14.38
C LEU A 18 40.59 27.11 -14.02
N HIS A 19 41.84 27.17 -14.46
CA HIS A 19 42.95 26.34 -14.00
C HIS A 19 43.45 26.88 -12.66
N TYR A 20 43.72 25.98 -11.71
CA TYR A 20 44.78 26.18 -10.71
C TYR A 20 45.59 24.90 -10.58
N LEU A 21 46.89 25.03 -10.90
CA LEU A 21 47.96 24.07 -10.63
C LEU A 21 48.69 24.49 -9.35
N SER A 22 48.89 23.55 -8.43
CA SER A 22 50.02 23.42 -7.49
C SER A 22 49.72 22.16 -6.67
N GLY A 23 50.55 21.13 -6.49
CA GLY A 23 52.00 21.02 -6.28
C GLY A 23 52.18 19.76 -5.39
N CYS A 24 53.24 18.99 -5.58
CA CYS A 24 53.44 17.66 -4.97
C CYS A 24 54.09 17.66 -3.56
N SER A 25 53.63 16.73 -2.69
CA SER A 25 54.37 15.84 -1.74
C SER A 25 54.99 16.42 -0.43
N PRO A 26 55.32 15.63 0.64
CA PRO A 26 55.07 14.22 0.96
C PRO A 26 54.40 13.92 2.34
N LYS A 27 54.12 12.63 2.53
CA LYS A 27 53.81 11.82 3.73
C LYS A 27 54.28 12.36 5.09
N ASP A 28 53.44 12.16 6.11
CA ASP A 28 53.86 11.53 7.37
C ASP A 28 52.72 10.70 7.99
N ARG A 29 53.10 9.53 8.50
CA ARG A 29 52.27 8.61 9.27
C ARG A 29 52.40 9.02 10.73
N ASP A 30 51.29 9.04 11.46
CA ASP A 30 51.29 8.52 12.83
C ASP A 30 49.87 8.16 13.28
N SER A 31 49.79 6.97 13.85
CA SER A 31 48.59 6.27 14.30
C SER A 31 48.36 6.47 15.79
N VAL A 32 47.18 6.94 16.20
CA VAL A 32 46.61 6.59 17.52
C VAL A 32 45.11 6.42 17.36
N ALA A 33 44.64 5.21 17.65
CA ALA A 33 43.23 4.86 17.68
C ALA A 33 42.57 5.49 18.91
N ALA A 34 41.59 6.37 18.68
CA ALA A 34 40.63 6.81 19.68
C ALA A 34 39.22 6.49 19.16
N ALA A 35 38.43 5.81 19.98
CA ALA A 35 37.06 5.40 19.68
C ALA A 35 36.22 6.63 19.30
N GLN A 36 35.83 6.72 18.03
CA GLN A 36 34.96 7.78 17.53
C GLN A 36 33.51 7.48 17.90
N ALA A 37 32.90 8.38 18.66
CA ALA A 37 31.44 8.55 18.70
C ALA A 37 30.90 8.69 17.26
N PRO A 38 29.67 8.25 16.96
CA PRO A 38 29.13 8.30 15.61
C PRO A 38 29.20 9.73 15.09
N ASN A 39 29.99 9.88 14.03
CA ASN A 39 30.27 11.13 13.36
C ASN A 39 28.94 11.74 12.90
N LYS A 40 28.45 12.79 13.58
CA LYS A 40 27.32 13.62 13.12
C LYS A 40 27.77 14.36 11.86
N LYS A 41 27.82 13.64 10.73
CA LYS A 41 28.09 14.24 9.42
C LYS A 41 26.91 15.14 9.08
N GLU A 42 27.22 16.41 8.85
CA GLU A 42 26.29 17.50 8.56
C GLU A 42 25.29 17.08 7.46
N ILE A 43 24.02 17.02 7.83
CA ILE A 43 22.92 16.91 6.85
C ILE A 43 22.82 18.28 6.22
N VAL A 44 23.01 18.39 4.91
CA VAL A 44 22.84 19.68 4.22
C VAL A 44 21.33 19.94 4.16
N PRO A 45 20.80 20.94 4.90
CA PRO A 45 19.39 21.28 4.81
C PRO A 45 19.15 21.81 3.41
N THR A 46 18.38 21.08 2.61
CA THR A 46 18.04 21.53 1.26
C THR A 46 16.91 22.53 1.44
N ALA A 47 17.17 23.82 1.20
CA ALA A 47 16.12 24.83 1.27
C ALA A 47 14.98 24.45 0.31
N GLY A 48 13.77 24.23 0.84
CA GLY A 48 12.57 23.94 0.05
C GLY A 48 12.41 22.49 -0.42
N VAL A 49 12.67 21.49 0.42
CA VAL A 49 12.30 20.08 0.13
C VAL A 49 10.83 20.03 -0.26
N LYS A 50 10.54 19.64 -1.51
CA LYS A 50 9.16 19.43 -1.95
C LYS A 50 8.73 18.04 -1.48
N PRO A 51 7.70 17.93 -0.63
CA PRO A 51 7.14 16.63 -0.31
C PRO A 51 6.52 16.01 -1.57
N GLY A 52 6.38 14.69 -1.59
CA GLY A 52 5.78 14.01 -2.73
C GLY A 52 6.79 13.47 -3.74
N PHE A 53 8.10 13.47 -3.44
CA PHE A 53 9.10 12.97 -4.39
C PHE A 53 9.04 11.45 -4.58
N LEU A 54 8.86 10.71 -3.48
CA LEU A 54 8.71 9.26 -3.48
C LEU A 54 7.25 8.88 -3.26
N SER A 55 6.83 7.72 -3.77
CA SER A 55 5.56 7.11 -3.38
C SER A 55 5.74 6.42 -2.03
N ILE A 56 4.91 6.81 -1.06
CA ILE A 56 5.00 6.35 0.33
C ILE A 56 3.62 5.90 0.79
N ILE A 57 3.57 4.74 1.43
CA ILE A 57 2.38 4.18 2.05
C ILE A 57 2.61 4.11 3.57
N GLN A 58 1.74 4.74 4.34
CA GLN A 58 1.59 4.40 5.75
C GLN A 58 0.63 3.20 5.82
N GLY A 59 1.15 2.03 6.18
CA GLY A 59 0.38 0.80 6.30
C GLY A 59 -0.28 0.65 7.67
N PRO A 60 -0.44 -0.59 8.16
CA PRO A 60 -0.99 -0.86 9.47
C PRO A 60 -0.29 -0.08 10.60
N THR A 61 -1.10 0.41 11.54
CA THR A 61 -0.63 1.24 12.66
C THR A 61 -1.46 0.96 13.91
N THR A 62 -0.79 0.98 15.08
CA THR A 62 -1.38 0.93 16.42
C THR A 62 -1.31 2.31 17.07
N SER A 63 -1.53 2.41 18.39
CA SER A 63 -1.29 3.66 19.12
C SER A 63 0.21 3.98 19.26
N GLN A 64 1.05 2.94 19.31
CA GLN A 64 2.48 3.04 19.60
C GLN A 64 3.40 2.72 18.41
N GLN A 65 2.87 2.12 17.34
CA GLN A 65 3.66 1.65 16.20
C GLN A 65 2.99 1.99 14.86
N THR A 66 3.79 2.20 13.81
CA THR A 66 3.28 2.27 12.44
C THR A 66 4.26 1.59 11.49
N LEU A 67 3.71 0.97 10.44
CA LEU A 67 4.47 0.50 9.29
C LEU A 67 4.46 1.55 8.19
N ILE A 68 5.62 1.77 7.56
CA ILE A 68 5.73 2.66 6.40
C ILE A 68 6.52 1.94 5.31
N ASN A 69 5.96 1.92 4.10
CA ASN A 69 6.57 1.31 2.92
C ASN A 69 6.97 2.42 1.93
N VAL A 70 8.24 2.46 1.55
CA VAL A 70 8.81 3.48 0.66
C VAL A 70 9.24 2.85 -0.65
N PHE A 71 8.68 3.30 -1.76
CA PHE A 71 9.05 2.86 -3.10
C PHE A 71 10.32 3.59 -3.55
N ALA A 72 11.46 2.97 -3.27
CA ALA A 72 12.79 3.55 -3.46
C ALA A 72 13.38 3.15 -4.82
N PRO A 73 13.96 4.09 -5.61
CA PRO A 73 14.72 3.72 -6.80
C PRO A 73 15.85 2.74 -6.46
N ARG A 74 16.00 1.66 -7.23
CA ARG A 74 16.87 0.51 -6.90
C ARG A 74 18.32 0.87 -6.64
N LEU A 75 18.84 1.90 -7.30
CA LEU A 75 20.24 2.33 -7.20
C LEU A 75 20.45 3.43 -6.14
N LYS A 76 19.44 3.69 -5.31
CA LYS A 76 19.49 4.67 -4.23
C LYS A 76 19.46 3.98 -2.88
N ASP A 77 20.28 4.49 -1.97
CA ASP A 77 20.31 4.09 -0.57
C ASP A 77 19.74 5.22 0.28
N TYR A 78 18.66 4.94 1.01
CA TYR A 78 18.02 5.89 1.90
C TYR A 78 18.19 5.51 3.37
N ALA A 79 18.43 6.54 4.17
CA ALA A 79 18.25 6.54 5.62
C ALA A 79 16.95 7.28 5.99
N TYR A 80 16.38 6.91 7.12
CA TYR A 80 15.08 7.38 7.58
C TYR A 80 15.20 7.92 8.99
N GLU A 81 14.78 9.16 9.20
CA GLU A 81 14.77 9.81 10.51
C GLU A 81 13.34 10.27 10.81
N VAL A 82 12.83 9.92 11.98
CA VAL A 82 11.52 10.35 12.45
C VAL A 82 11.69 11.20 13.69
N THR A 83 11.06 12.37 13.70
CA THR A 83 11.03 13.26 14.86
C THR A 83 9.60 13.56 15.25
N ASP A 84 9.35 13.74 16.54
CA ASP A 84 8.10 14.33 17.00
C ASP A 84 8.12 15.87 16.89
N ASP A 85 7.04 16.51 17.31
CA ASP A 85 6.87 17.97 17.30
C ASP A 85 7.85 18.74 18.21
N SER A 86 8.48 18.07 19.19
CA SER A 86 9.53 18.67 20.04
C SER A 86 10.94 18.35 19.54
N GLY A 87 11.07 17.62 18.42
CA GLY A 87 12.34 17.26 17.79
C GLY A 87 13.01 16.02 18.38
N VAL A 88 12.33 15.27 19.24
CA VAL A 88 12.84 13.99 19.77
C VAL A 88 12.78 12.93 18.68
N LEU A 89 13.86 12.18 18.52
CA LEU A 89 13.97 11.10 17.54
C LEU A 89 13.16 9.87 17.98
N MET A 90 12.33 9.35 17.08
CA MET A 90 11.64 8.08 17.27
C MET A 90 12.50 6.91 16.76
N PRO A 91 12.43 5.72 17.38
CA PRO A 91 13.04 4.51 16.84
C PRO A 91 12.48 4.18 15.45
N VAL A 92 13.37 4.03 14.47
CA VAL A 92 13.05 3.59 13.11
C VAL A 92 13.85 2.34 12.79
N GLU A 93 13.14 1.25 12.48
CA GLU A 93 13.73 -0.01 12.03
C GLU A 93 13.40 -0.22 10.55
N LYS A 94 14.42 -0.31 9.69
CA LYS A 94 14.25 -0.82 8.32
C LYS A 94 14.42 -2.35 8.36
N TYR A 95 13.31 -3.06 8.53
CA TYR A 95 13.33 -4.51 8.81
C TYR A 95 13.40 -5.36 7.54
N GLU A 96 13.01 -4.83 6.39
CA GLU A 96 13.04 -5.56 5.11
C GLU A 96 13.28 -4.61 3.93
N ILE A 97 13.95 -5.13 2.88
CA ILE A 97 14.00 -4.51 1.56
C ILE A 97 13.48 -5.53 0.55
N VAL A 98 12.29 -5.28 -0.01
CA VAL A 98 11.73 -6.13 -1.08
C VAL A 98 12.29 -5.66 -2.41
N LYS A 99 13.10 -6.51 -3.04
CA LYS A 99 13.74 -6.18 -4.33
C LYS A 99 12.79 -6.44 -5.48
N GLY A 100 12.58 -5.41 -6.32
CA GLY A 100 11.85 -5.53 -7.56
C GLY A 100 12.74 -5.75 -8.80
N PRO A 101 12.14 -6.08 -9.95
CA PRO A 101 12.84 -6.12 -11.21
C PRO A 101 13.20 -4.68 -11.63
N PHE A 102 14.48 -4.49 -11.96
CA PHE A 102 15.06 -3.28 -12.55
C PHE A 102 15.11 -2.00 -11.72
N PHE A 103 13.99 -1.35 -11.40
CA PHE A 103 14.01 0.10 -11.13
C PHE A 103 13.65 0.51 -9.71
N PHE A 104 12.88 -0.30 -8.97
CA PHE A 104 12.42 0.06 -7.62
C PHE A 104 12.57 -1.12 -6.65
N ASN A 105 12.85 -0.78 -5.40
CA ASN A 105 12.71 -1.63 -4.23
C ASN A 105 11.60 -1.05 -3.34
N ILE A 106 11.14 -1.85 -2.37
CA ILE A 106 10.29 -1.37 -1.28
C ILE A 106 11.09 -1.49 0.01
N ASP A 107 11.46 -0.35 0.58
CA ASP A 107 12.02 -0.29 1.93
C ASP A 107 10.86 -0.34 2.92
N LYS A 108 10.87 -1.35 3.81
CA LYS A 108 9.82 -1.54 4.81
C LYS A 108 10.32 -1.09 6.18
N LEU A 109 9.60 -0.15 6.76
CA LEU A 109 9.96 0.53 8.00
C LEU A 109 8.95 0.21 9.10
N LYS A 110 9.46 0.01 10.31
CA LYS A 110 8.67 -0.02 11.55
C LYS A 110 9.12 1.14 12.43
N ILE A 111 8.18 2.01 12.76
CA ILE A 111 8.41 3.13 13.68
C ILE A 111 7.70 2.81 14.99
N SER A 112 8.38 3.01 16.12
CA SER A 112 7.86 2.67 17.45
C SER A 112 7.89 3.87 18.41
N ASN A 113 7.37 3.68 19.62
CA ASN A 113 7.26 4.69 20.68
C ASN A 113 6.41 5.91 20.26
N LEU A 114 5.38 5.65 19.46
CA LEU A 114 4.44 6.66 19.03
C LEU A 114 3.38 6.92 20.11
N THR A 115 2.66 8.02 19.95
CA THR A 115 1.53 8.42 20.76
C THR A 115 0.46 8.96 19.83
N PRO A 116 -0.80 8.51 19.93
CA PRO A 116 -1.87 8.99 19.06
C PRO A 116 -2.02 10.50 19.10
N LEU A 117 -2.57 11.06 18.03
CA LEU A 117 -2.84 12.50 17.85
C LEU A 117 -1.60 13.39 17.81
N ARG A 118 -0.40 12.83 17.96
CA ARG A 118 0.86 13.56 17.80
C ARG A 118 1.34 13.50 16.36
N ASN A 119 1.80 14.64 15.84
CA ASN A 119 2.40 14.72 14.51
C ASN A 119 3.85 14.27 14.56
N TYR A 120 4.20 13.33 13.69
CA TYR A 120 5.56 12.86 13.48
C TYR A 120 6.03 13.25 12.10
N LYS A 121 7.26 13.74 12.02
CA LYS A 121 7.92 14.14 10.78
C LYS A 121 8.92 13.06 10.36
N LEU A 122 8.63 12.40 9.24
CA LEU A 122 9.53 11.47 8.55
C LEU A 122 10.37 12.24 7.52
N GLN A 123 11.69 12.16 7.65
CA GLN A 123 12.64 12.65 6.66
C GLN A 123 13.36 11.49 5.98
N ILE A 124 13.40 11.53 4.64
CA ILE A 124 14.09 10.54 3.81
C ILE A 124 15.38 11.16 3.30
N ILE A 125 16.50 10.53 3.62
CA ILE A 125 17.84 11.08 3.41
C ILE A 125 18.57 10.21 2.39
N ASP A 126 18.95 10.80 1.24
CA ASP A 126 19.81 10.13 0.25
C ASP A 126 21.22 9.98 0.83
N THR A 127 21.67 8.73 0.93
CA THR A 127 22.99 8.32 1.44
C THR A 127 23.83 7.61 0.37
N THR A 128 23.37 7.60 -0.89
CA THR A 128 24.01 6.90 -2.01
C THR A 128 25.43 7.42 -2.28
N SER A 129 25.68 8.69 -1.98
CA SER A 129 26.99 9.29 -2.27
C SER A 129 28.09 8.73 -1.37
N LYS A 130 29.11 8.14 -2.01
CA LYS A 130 30.34 7.69 -1.32
C LYS A 130 31.14 8.84 -0.71
N SER A 131 30.91 10.09 -1.11
CA SER A 131 31.52 11.26 -0.48
C SER A 131 30.97 11.57 0.92
N GLY A 132 29.88 10.88 1.33
CA GLY A 132 29.23 11.10 2.61
C GLY A 132 28.27 12.29 2.65
N ILE A 133 27.98 12.91 1.50
CA ILE A 133 26.93 13.93 1.37
C ILE A 133 25.58 13.28 1.68
N ARG A 134 24.84 13.90 2.60
CA ARG A 134 23.48 13.52 2.99
C ARG A 134 22.54 14.67 2.65
N SER A 135 21.51 14.39 1.86
CA SER A 135 20.48 15.36 1.51
C SER A 135 19.10 14.80 1.77
N VAL A 136 18.24 15.60 2.40
CA VAL A 136 16.83 15.25 2.56
C VAL A 136 16.17 15.34 1.18
N VAL A 137 15.60 14.24 0.69
CA VAL A 137 14.95 14.16 -0.63
C VAL A 137 13.42 14.15 -0.57
N ASP A 138 12.85 13.77 0.57
CA ASP A 138 11.42 13.82 0.83
C ASP A 138 11.17 14.02 2.33
N GLU A 139 10.02 14.60 2.65
CA GLU A 139 9.57 14.83 4.02
C GLU A 139 8.06 14.62 4.09
N ARG A 140 7.59 13.92 5.12
CA ARG A 140 6.16 13.65 5.35
C ARG A 140 5.80 13.83 6.80
N LEU A 141 4.55 14.21 7.05
CA LEU A 141 3.92 14.12 8.36
C LEU A 141 3.04 12.88 8.43
N PHE A 142 2.98 12.24 9.58
CA PHE A 142 2.05 11.15 9.86
C PHE A 142 1.66 11.13 11.34
N GLN A 143 0.61 10.39 11.66
CA GLN A 143 0.16 10.14 13.03
C GLN A 143 -0.06 8.64 13.22
N SER A 144 0.13 8.15 14.44
CA SER A 144 -0.38 6.82 14.84
C SER A 144 -1.88 6.90 15.14
N LEU A 145 -2.56 5.75 15.13
CA LEU A 145 -4.01 5.69 15.24
C LEU A 145 -4.48 5.69 16.70
N ASP A 146 -5.49 6.50 17.01
CA ASP A 146 -6.16 6.46 18.32
C ASP A 146 -7.18 5.32 18.35
N LEU A 147 -6.75 4.16 18.83
CA LEU A 147 -7.50 2.90 18.77
C LEU A 147 -8.79 2.90 19.57
N ASN A 148 -8.97 3.85 20.49
CA ASN A 148 -10.15 3.97 21.34
C ASN A 148 -11.02 5.17 20.97
N LYS A 149 -10.76 5.82 19.82
CA LYS A 149 -11.58 6.93 19.33
C LYS A 149 -13.04 6.47 19.22
N SER A 150 -13.93 7.19 19.91
CA SER A 150 -15.35 6.81 20.01
C SER A 150 -16.13 6.98 18.72
N GLN A 151 -15.68 7.88 17.84
CA GLN A 151 -16.26 8.15 16.53
C GLN A 151 -15.13 8.18 15.49
N PRO A 152 -14.65 7.01 15.05
CA PRO A 152 -13.68 6.96 13.97
C PRO A 152 -14.34 7.35 12.64
N GLU A 153 -13.63 8.12 11.83
CA GLU A 153 -13.99 8.46 10.47
C GLU A 153 -13.02 7.75 9.53
N PHE A 154 -13.52 6.99 8.57
CA PHE A 154 -12.67 6.31 7.61
C PHE A 154 -13.30 6.35 6.22
N ALA A 155 -12.46 6.25 5.20
CA ALA A 155 -12.91 6.17 3.82
C ALA A 155 -12.82 4.74 3.30
N LEU A 156 -13.89 4.29 2.64
CA LEU A 156 -13.88 3.10 1.81
C LEU A 156 -13.52 3.50 0.38
N VAL A 157 -12.50 2.87 -0.18
CA VAL A 157 -11.97 3.21 -1.51
C VAL A 157 -11.77 1.93 -2.34
N SER A 158 -12.18 1.96 -3.60
CA SER A 158 -11.98 0.89 -4.57
C SER A 158 -11.75 1.47 -5.97
N CYS A 159 -11.36 0.62 -6.92
CA CYS A 159 -11.35 0.94 -8.36
C CYS A 159 -10.58 2.22 -8.67
N VAL A 160 -9.33 2.25 -8.19
CA VAL A 160 -8.42 3.39 -8.29
C VAL A 160 -7.87 3.49 -9.71
N SER A 161 -8.61 4.18 -10.57
CA SER A 161 -8.16 4.40 -11.94
C SER A 161 -6.96 5.36 -11.99
N ASP A 162 -5.84 4.87 -12.55
CA ASP A 162 -4.64 5.66 -12.85
C ASP A 162 -4.58 6.10 -14.32
N ASP A 163 -5.66 5.90 -15.08
CA ASP A 163 -5.72 6.22 -16.50
C ASP A 163 -5.76 7.74 -16.74
N TYR A 164 -4.88 8.21 -17.62
CA TYR A 164 -4.71 9.63 -17.92
C TYR A 164 -5.94 10.29 -18.55
N ARG A 165 -6.85 9.51 -19.14
CA ARG A 165 -8.13 10.02 -19.66
C ARG A 165 -9.03 10.57 -18.57
N PHE A 166 -8.79 10.19 -17.31
CA PHE A 166 -9.50 10.67 -16.12
C PHE A 166 -8.72 11.75 -15.35
N ASN A 167 -7.68 12.35 -15.96
CA ASN A 167 -7.22 13.74 -15.77
C ASN A 167 -8.07 14.59 -14.81
N ASP A 168 -9.20 15.01 -15.34
CA ASP A 168 -10.00 16.07 -14.76
C ASP A 168 -10.82 15.62 -13.54
N VAL A 169 -10.81 14.33 -13.20
CA VAL A 169 -11.57 13.77 -12.07
C VAL A 169 -10.69 13.15 -10.99
N ILE A 170 -9.53 12.57 -11.33
CA ILE A 170 -8.62 11.93 -10.37
C ILE A 170 -8.21 12.92 -9.29
N ASP A 171 -7.58 14.03 -9.67
CA ASP A 171 -7.03 14.97 -8.67
C ASP A 171 -8.15 15.63 -7.82
N PRO A 172 -9.28 16.09 -8.39
CA PRO A 172 -10.39 16.62 -7.57
C PRO A 172 -11.00 15.60 -6.60
N MET A 173 -11.10 14.33 -6.99
CA MET A 173 -11.62 13.26 -6.11
C MET A 173 -10.69 13.04 -4.93
N TRP A 174 -9.39 12.86 -5.18
CA TRP A 174 -8.40 12.66 -4.12
C TRP A 174 -8.24 13.89 -3.23
N ASN A 175 -8.33 15.10 -3.79
CA ASN A 175 -8.31 16.33 -3.00
C ASN A 175 -9.53 16.45 -2.08
N ARG A 176 -10.71 16.00 -2.52
CA ARG A 176 -11.89 15.93 -1.63
C ARG A 176 -11.63 14.98 -0.46
N LEU A 177 -11.22 13.74 -0.74
CA LEU A 177 -10.91 12.78 0.33
C LEU A 177 -9.82 13.29 1.29
N LYS A 178 -8.77 13.93 0.76
CA LYS A 178 -7.73 14.56 1.58
C LYS A 178 -8.29 15.58 2.56
N ASN A 179 -9.30 16.35 2.14
CA ASN A 179 -9.91 17.41 2.95
C ASN A 179 -10.93 16.89 3.97
N GLU A 180 -11.49 15.68 3.79
CA GLU A 180 -12.31 15.02 4.82
C GLU A 180 -11.50 14.67 6.06
N ASN A 181 -10.16 14.59 5.96
CA ASN A 181 -9.26 14.35 7.09
C ASN A 181 -9.58 13.08 7.93
N VAL A 182 -10.01 12.02 7.26
CA VAL A 182 -10.31 10.72 7.86
C VAL A 182 -9.15 10.17 8.72
N ASP A 183 -9.47 9.33 9.70
CA ASP A 183 -8.51 8.66 10.58
C ASP A 183 -7.70 7.58 9.84
N PHE A 184 -8.35 6.83 8.95
CA PHE A 184 -7.71 5.84 8.09
C PHE A 184 -8.47 5.62 6.78
N ILE A 185 -7.85 4.90 5.85
CA ILE A 185 -8.43 4.51 4.56
C ILE A 185 -8.48 2.98 4.53
N ALA A 186 -9.65 2.43 4.23
CA ALA A 186 -9.87 1.02 3.95
C ALA A 186 -10.01 0.84 2.43
N MET A 187 -9.03 0.20 1.81
CA MET A 187 -9.08 -0.15 0.38
C MET A 187 -9.69 -1.53 0.20
N THR A 188 -10.72 -1.63 -0.63
CA THR A 188 -11.42 -2.90 -0.84
C THR A 188 -10.86 -3.67 -2.02
N GLY A 189 -10.17 -3.03 -2.97
CA GLY A 189 -9.58 -3.68 -4.13
C GLY A 189 -9.56 -2.79 -5.37
N ASP A 190 -9.05 -3.32 -6.48
CA ASP A 190 -8.71 -2.61 -7.71
C ASP A 190 -7.87 -1.35 -7.44
N VAL A 191 -6.86 -1.50 -6.59
CA VAL A 191 -5.92 -0.41 -6.29
C VAL A 191 -4.99 -0.16 -7.48
N VAL A 192 -4.70 -1.19 -8.27
CA VAL A 192 -3.84 -1.20 -9.47
C VAL A 192 -4.50 -2.01 -10.58
N TYR A 193 -4.64 -1.41 -11.76
CA TYR A 193 -5.07 -2.12 -12.98
C TYR A 193 -3.87 -2.74 -13.70
N VAL A 194 -3.47 -3.95 -13.29
CA VAL A 194 -2.33 -4.67 -13.89
C VAL A 194 -2.61 -5.13 -15.31
N ASP A 195 -3.83 -5.59 -15.58
CA ASP A 195 -4.25 -6.17 -16.86
C ASP A 195 -4.89 -5.16 -17.82
N ASP A 196 -4.46 -3.90 -17.75
CA ASP A 196 -4.77 -2.92 -18.80
C ASP A 196 -4.39 -3.54 -20.15
N LYS A 197 -5.40 -3.76 -20.99
CA LYS A 197 -5.28 -4.45 -22.28
C LYS A 197 -4.35 -3.74 -23.26
N ASN A 198 -4.03 -2.46 -23.03
CA ASN A 198 -3.03 -1.74 -23.82
C ASN A 198 -1.60 -2.13 -23.47
N LEU A 199 -1.38 -2.71 -22.28
CA LEU A 199 -0.07 -2.99 -21.71
C LEU A 199 0.19 -4.50 -21.66
N VAL A 200 -0.81 -5.27 -21.23
CA VAL A 200 -0.67 -6.71 -20.95
C VAL A 200 -1.88 -7.47 -21.46
N GLU A 201 -1.65 -8.63 -22.08
CA GLU A 201 -2.74 -9.56 -22.39
C GLU A 201 -3.20 -10.26 -21.11
N ARG A 202 -4.52 -10.35 -20.91
CA ARG A 202 -5.12 -11.04 -19.75
C ARG A 202 -4.52 -12.42 -19.54
N GLN A 203 -4.39 -12.82 -18.27
CA GLN A 203 -3.77 -14.08 -17.83
C GLN A 203 -2.27 -14.24 -18.17
N LYS A 204 -1.62 -13.25 -18.83
CA LYS A 204 -0.21 -13.34 -19.23
C LYS A 204 0.72 -12.37 -18.51
N ALA A 205 0.22 -11.62 -17.53
CA ALA A 205 1.04 -10.69 -16.76
C ALA A 205 2.17 -11.44 -16.05
N THR A 206 3.40 -10.99 -16.30
CA THR A 206 4.61 -11.50 -15.65
C THR A 206 4.87 -10.73 -14.35
N GLU A 207 5.82 -11.21 -13.53
CA GLU A 207 6.29 -10.44 -12.36
C GLU A 207 6.76 -9.03 -12.75
N MET A 208 7.36 -8.87 -13.93
CA MET A 208 7.81 -7.56 -14.40
C MET A 208 6.64 -6.62 -14.68
N ASP A 209 5.59 -7.12 -15.33
CA ASP A 209 4.41 -6.33 -15.67
C ASP A 209 3.67 -5.89 -14.40
N ILE A 210 3.46 -6.84 -13.48
CA ILE A 210 2.84 -6.60 -12.17
C ILE A 210 3.61 -5.50 -11.42
N TRP A 211 4.93 -5.62 -11.32
CA TRP A 211 5.72 -4.62 -10.61
C TRP A 211 5.70 -3.26 -11.31
N GLN A 212 5.87 -3.22 -12.63
CA GLN A 212 5.83 -1.94 -13.36
C GLN A 212 4.49 -1.22 -13.14
N ARG A 213 3.37 -1.94 -13.15
CA ARG A 213 2.03 -1.37 -12.95
C ARG A 213 1.78 -0.80 -11.56
N TYR A 214 2.28 -1.45 -10.51
CA TYR A 214 2.23 -0.88 -9.15
C TYR A 214 3.05 0.40 -9.05
N VAL A 215 4.27 0.42 -9.62
CA VAL A 215 5.11 1.63 -9.63
C VAL A 215 4.41 2.78 -10.36
N ASP A 216 3.84 2.51 -11.53
CA ASP A 216 3.19 3.53 -12.36
C ASP A 216 1.94 4.08 -11.67
N THR A 217 1.11 3.20 -11.10
CA THR A 217 -0.07 3.59 -10.33
C THR A 217 0.33 4.44 -9.12
N PHE A 218 1.30 4.00 -8.34
CA PHE A 218 1.69 4.71 -7.12
C PHE A 218 2.37 6.05 -7.38
N LYS A 219 2.99 6.23 -8.56
CA LYS A 219 3.49 7.54 -9.02
C LYS A 219 2.38 8.47 -9.50
N ARG A 220 1.28 7.91 -10.00
CA ARG A 220 0.19 8.67 -10.60
C ARG A 220 -0.83 9.12 -9.57
N ILE A 221 -1.15 8.25 -8.61
CA ILE A 221 -2.25 8.45 -7.66
C ILE A 221 -1.81 9.42 -6.54
N PRO A 222 -2.47 10.59 -6.38
CA PRO A 222 -2.05 11.62 -5.44
C PRO A 222 -1.92 11.17 -3.98
N LEU A 223 -2.71 10.18 -3.54
CA LEU A 223 -2.69 9.64 -2.17
C LEU A 223 -1.28 9.32 -1.68
N TYR A 224 -0.48 8.63 -2.50
CA TYR A 224 0.88 8.19 -2.13
C TYR A 224 1.90 9.35 -2.08
N HIS A 225 1.48 10.54 -2.51
CA HIS A 225 2.27 11.77 -2.57
C HIS A 225 1.77 12.84 -1.59
N TRP A 226 0.77 12.56 -0.76
CA TRP A 226 0.29 13.51 0.24
C TRP A 226 1.37 13.82 1.28
N TYR A 227 1.46 15.09 1.67
CA TYR A 227 2.37 15.52 2.74
C TYR A 227 2.01 14.89 4.08
N ASN A 228 0.72 14.88 4.41
CA ASN A 228 0.18 14.18 5.58
C ASN A 228 -0.24 12.78 5.12
N LEU A 229 0.52 11.77 5.51
CA LEU A 229 0.19 10.37 5.28
C LEU A 229 -1.05 10.00 6.11
N LYS A 230 -1.81 9.05 5.59
CA LYS A 230 -2.94 8.43 6.27
C LYS A 230 -2.73 6.92 6.31
N PRO A 231 -3.02 6.24 7.43
CA PRO A 231 -2.98 4.79 7.50
C PRO A 231 -3.89 4.16 6.44
N ILE A 232 -3.36 3.17 5.72
CA ILE A 232 -4.08 2.38 4.73
C ILE A 232 -4.11 0.94 5.19
N PHE A 233 -5.31 0.39 5.32
CA PHE A 233 -5.57 -1.03 5.45
C PHE A 233 -6.23 -1.48 4.15
N ALA A 234 -5.71 -2.54 3.54
CA ALA A 234 -6.14 -2.92 2.19
C ALA A 234 -6.33 -4.43 2.07
N THR A 235 -7.36 -4.80 1.32
CA THR A 235 -7.37 -6.04 0.54
C THR A 235 -7.41 -5.69 -0.95
N TRP A 236 -7.39 -6.71 -1.79
CA TRP A 236 -7.28 -6.60 -3.23
C TRP A 236 -8.55 -7.06 -3.94
N ASP A 237 -8.55 -6.90 -5.26
CA ASP A 237 -9.51 -7.54 -6.17
C ASP A 237 -8.77 -8.08 -7.43
N ASP A 238 -9.48 -8.49 -8.48
CA ASP A 238 -8.94 -9.16 -9.67
C ASP A 238 -7.89 -8.35 -10.44
N HIS A 239 -8.07 -7.04 -10.55
CA HIS A 239 -7.14 -6.18 -11.28
C HIS A 239 -5.79 -6.04 -10.55
N ASP A 240 -5.80 -5.98 -9.22
CA ASP A 240 -4.59 -6.04 -8.37
C ASP A 240 -3.92 -7.41 -8.44
N PHE A 241 -4.75 -8.47 -8.46
CA PHE A 241 -4.34 -9.86 -8.55
C PHE A 241 -3.65 -10.16 -9.88
N GLY A 242 -3.95 -9.42 -10.94
CA GLY A 242 -3.19 -9.40 -12.18
C GLY A 242 -3.99 -9.67 -13.44
N THR A 243 -5.28 -9.98 -13.33
CA THR A 243 -6.14 -10.30 -14.47
C THR A 243 -7.61 -10.25 -14.07
N ASN A 244 -8.44 -9.59 -14.88
CA ASN A 244 -9.89 -9.55 -14.73
C ASN A 244 -10.50 -10.94 -14.55
N ASP A 245 -11.49 -11.06 -13.65
CA ASP A 245 -12.12 -12.29 -13.18
C ASP A 245 -11.09 -13.33 -12.70
N GLY A 246 -9.95 -12.87 -12.17
CA GLY A 246 -8.85 -13.73 -11.76
C GLY A 246 -9.25 -14.74 -10.69
N ASP A 247 -8.68 -15.94 -10.81
CA ASP A 247 -8.90 -17.07 -9.88
C ASP A 247 -7.59 -17.79 -9.58
N LYS A 248 -7.65 -18.84 -8.75
CA LYS A 248 -6.48 -19.62 -8.31
C LYS A 248 -5.58 -20.17 -9.43
N ASN A 249 -6.04 -20.23 -10.68
CA ASN A 249 -5.28 -20.71 -11.83
C ASN A 249 -4.44 -19.62 -12.52
N PHE A 250 -4.57 -18.36 -12.11
CA PHE A 250 -3.74 -17.29 -12.67
C PHE A 250 -2.25 -17.56 -12.40
N ILE A 251 -1.47 -17.59 -13.48
CA ILE A 251 -0.05 -17.95 -13.45
C ILE A 251 0.82 -16.94 -12.69
N GLY A 252 0.42 -15.66 -12.64
CA GLY A 252 1.17 -14.59 -11.97
C GLY A 252 0.80 -14.39 -10.50
N LYS A 253 -0.08 -15.22 -9.93
CA LYS A 253 -0.65 -15.03 -8.59
C LYS A 253 0.40 -14.90 -7.48
N GLU A 254 1.50 -15.64 -7.57
CA GLU A 254 2.56 -15.60 -6.54
C GLU A 254 3.29 -14.26 -6.56
N ALA A 255 3.59 -13.73 -7.75
CA ALA A 255 4.20 -12.43 -7.91
C ALA A 255 3.27 -11.30 -7.45
N ALA A 256 1.98 -11.37 -7.82
CA ALA A 256 0.96 -10.42 -7.37
C ALA A 256 0.81 -10.44 -5.83
N THR A 257 0.65 -11.63 -5.24
CA THR A 257 0.52 -11.80 -3.77
C THR A 257 1.72 -11.19 -3.04
N LYS A 258 2.94 -11.51 -3.51
CA LYS A 258 4.17 -11.00 -2.90
C LYS A 258 4.24 -9.48 -2.97
N LEU A 259 3.90 -8.89 -4.12
CA LEU A 259 3.98 -7.44 -4.29
C LEU A 259 2.89 -6.70 -3.49
N PHE A 260 1.64 -7.18 -3.51
CA PHE A 260 0.57 -6.57 -2.73
C PHE A 260 0.92 -6.58 -1.24
N LYS A 261 1.41 -7.71 -0.72
CA LYS A 261 1.92 -7.83 0.66
C LYS A 261 3.08 -6.88 0.95
N ALA A 262 3.97 -6.68 -0.01
CA ALA A 262 5.08 -5.75 0.14
C ALA A 262 4.59 -4.30 0.23
N ALA A 263 3.56 -3.93 -0.54
CA ALA A 263 3.02 -2.58 -0.61
C ALA A 263 2.14 -2.22 0.60
N PHE A 264 1.25 -3.11 1.03
CA PHE A 264 0.19 -2.78 1.98
C PHE A 264 0.24 -3.53 3.32
N MET A 265 0.98 -4.64 3.41
CA MET A 265 1.02 -5.49 4.61
C MET A 265 2.39 -5.43 5.29
N GLY A 266 2.52 -6.03 6.48
CA GLY A 266 3.80 -6.21 7.16
C GLY A 266 3.70 -7.18 8.34
N PRO A 267 4.59 -7.08 9.34
CA PRO A 267 4.50 -7.90 10.54
C PRO A 267 3.26 -7.53 11.36
N GLU A 268 2.68 -8.51 12.03
CA GLU A 268 1.57 -8.30 12.95
C GLU A 268 1.91 -7.26 14.02
N LEU A 269 0.92 -6.47 14.40
CA LEU A 269 1.07 -5.45 15.42
C LEU A 269 0.01 -5.68 16.50
N ASP A 270 0.45 -5.70 17.75
CA ASP A 270 -0.41 -5.88 18.92
C ASP A 270 -0.19 -4.75 19.92
N ASP A 271 -1.28 -4.23 20.46
CA ASP A 271 -1.29 -3.11 21.40
C ASP A 271 -2.57 -3.10 22.24
N LYS A 272 -2.54 -3.74 23.42
CA LYS A 272 -3.60 -3.83 24.46
C LYS A 272 -5.01 -4.17 23.98
N ASN A 273 -5.65 -3.24 23.27
CA ASN A 273 -7.02 -3.31 22.75
C ASN A 273 -7.07 -3.35 21.21
N PHE A 274 -5.91 -3.42 20.56
CA PHE A 274 -5.77 -3.48 19.12
C PHE A 274 -4.91 -4.64 18.71
N SER A 275 -5.34 -5.28 17.65
CA SER A 275 -4.53 -6.22 16.91
C SER A 275 -4.72 -5.98 15.42
N TRP A 276 -3.60 -5.89 14.71
CA TRP A 276 -3.57 -6.10 13.27
C TRP A 276 -2.88 -7.44 13.04
N THR A 277 -3.66 -8.42 12.60
CA THR A 277 -3.22 -9.81 12.43
C THR A 277 -3.41 -10.27 10.98
N LEU A 278 -2.56 -11.18 10.55
CA LEU A 278 -2.66 -11.83 9.25
C LEU A 278 -3.72 -12.93 9.32
N GLY A 279 -4.51 -13.04 8.25
CA GLY A 279 -5.43 -14.17 8.07
C GLY A 279 -4.71 -15.43 7.58
N PRO A 280 -5.47 -16.51 7.33
CA PRO A 280 -4.91 -17.84 7.05
C PRO A 280 -4.25 -17.99 5.67
N GLY A 281 -4.17 -16.93 4.87
CA GLY A 281 -3.49 -16.95 3.59
C GLY A 281 -3.83 -15.76 2.71
N GLY A 282 -3.19 -15.69 1.53
CA GLY A 282 -3.48 -14.61 0.59
C GLY A 282 -3.23 -13.22 1.20
N THR A 283 -4.06 -12.23 0.89
CA THR A 283 -4.04 -10.86 1.44
C THR A 283 -4.94 -10.68 2.66
N SER A 284 -5.56 -11.76 3.17
CA SER A 284 -6.50 -11.67 4.27
C SER A 284 -5.85 -11.14 5.56
N SER A 285 -6.58 -10.28 6.30
CA SER A 285 -6.13 -9.72 7.58
C SER A 285 -7.30 -9.23 8.44
N LEU A 286 -7.05 -9.08 9.75
CA LEU A 286 -8.01 -8.54 10.70
C LEU A 286 -7.42 -7.33 11.42
N LEU A 287 -8.18 -6.25 11.43
CA LEU A 287 -7.96 -5.10 12.30
C LEU A 287 -9.03 -5.10 13.41
N THR A 288 -8.62 -5.16 14.66
CA THR A 288 -9.50 -4.91 15.81
C THR A 288 -9.20 -3.53 16.37
N ALA A 289 -10.15 -2.61 16.30
CA ALA A 289 -10.00 -1.22 16.77
C ALA A 289 -11.36 -0.58 16.97
N PHE A 290 -11.45 0.50 17.77
CA PHE A 290 -12.67 1.29 17.94
C PHE A 290 -13.88 0.48 18.44
N GLY A 291 -13.64 -0.62 19.16
CA GLY A 291 -14.68 -1.56 19.56
C GLY A 291 -15.32 -2.31 18.39
N GLN A 292 -14.61 -2.45 17.27
CA GLN A 292 -15.06 -3.10 16.04
C GLN A 292 -13.97 -4.03 15.49
N LYS A 293 -14.40 -5.01 14.68
CA LYS A 293 -13.52 -5.86 13.87
C LYS A 293 -13.64 -5.46 12.39
N PHE A 294 -12.54 -5.37 11.67
CA PHE A 294 -12.51 -5.13 10.23
C PHE A 294 -11.76 -6.29 9.57
N PHE A 295 -12.53 -7.19 8.95
CA PHE A 295 -12.02 -8.32 8.20
C PHE A 295 -11.76 -7.88 6.76
N PHE A 296 -10.49 -7.85 6.38
CA PHE A 296 -10.05 -7.65 5.01
C PHE A 296 -9.92 -9.04 4.38
N MET A 297 -10.84 -9.40 3.50
CA MET A 297 -10.95 -10.74 2.91
C MET A 297 -10.17 -10.82 1.60
N ASP A 298 -9.53 -11.95 1.33
CA ASP A 298 -8.93 -12.29 0.04
C ASP A 298 -9.92 -13.14 -0.77
N ASP A 299 -10.42 -12.58 -1.88
CA ASP A 299 -11.40 -13.19 -2.76
C ASP A 299 -10.81 -13.67 -4.10
N ARG A 300 -9.48 -13.76 -4.21
CA ARG A 300 -8.78 -14.14 -5.46
C ARG A 300 -7.81 -15.31 -5.29
N THR A 301 -6.96 -15.33 -4.27
CA THR A 301 -5.90 -16.35 -4.10
C THR A 301 -6.45 -17.78 -4.16
N PHE A 302 -7.57 -18.02 -3.47
CA PHE A 302 -8.18 -19.35 -3.30
C PHE A 302 -9.43 -19.54 -4.14
N ARG A 303 -9.85 -18.48 -4.86
CA ARG A 303 -11.07 -18.44 -5.64
C ARG A 303 -11.07 -19.53 -6.70
N GLN A 304 -12.17 -20.24 -6.80
CA GLN A 304 -12.43 -21.18 -7.88
C GLN A 304 -12.92 -20.44 -9.13
N PRO A 305 -12.68 -20.98 -10.32
CA PRO A 305 -13.13 -20.37 -11.57
C PRO A 305 -14.61 -20.05 -11.60
N ASN A 306 -14.94 -18.98 -12.31
CA ASN A 306 -16.31 -18.58 -12.56
C ASN A 306 -17.03 -19.55 -13.51
N LYS A 307 -18.34 -19.73 -13.29
CA LYS A 307 -19.31 -20.22 -14.30
C LYS A 307 -19.06 -21.63 -14.87
N ASP A 308 -18.92 -22.63 -13.98
CA ASP A 308 -19.14 -24.05 -14.27
C ASP A 308 -19.98 -24.68 -13.16
N SER A 309 -21.06 -25.40 -13.50
CA SER A 309 -21.97 -26.03 -12.53
C SER A 309 -21.29 -26.89 -11.45
N ALA A 310 -20.20 -27.60 -11.80
CA ALA A 310 -19.45 -28.40 -10.82
C ALA A 310 -18.70 -27.48 -9.85
N ILE A 311 -18.12 -26.39 -10.37
CA ILE A 311 -17.32 -25.43 -9.60
C ILE A 311 -18.21 -24.51 -8.74
N THR A 312 -19.37 -24.10 -9.25
CA THR A 312 -20.36 -23.31 -8.49
C THR A 312 -21.00 -24.11 -7.35
N SER A 313 -20.79 -25.43 -7.34
CA SER A 313 -21.26 -26.32 -6.27
C SER A 313 -20.22 -26.53 -5.16
N GLU A 314 -19.02 -25.96 -5.28
CA GLU A 314 -17.95 -26.09 -4.28
C GLU A 314 -18.33 -25.37 -2.97
N PRO A 315 -18.25 -26.05 -1.80
CA PRO A 315 -18.65 -25.48 -0.52
C PRO A 315 -17.90 -24.23 -0.09
N PHE A 316 -16.64 -24.07 -0.54
CA PHE A 316 -15.75 -22.96 -0.19
C PHE A 316 -15.08 -22.38 -1.45
N GLY A 317 -15.89 -22.10 -2.47
CA GLY A 317 -15.43 -21.72 -3.80
C GLY A 317 -14.85 -20.30 -3.93
N HIS A 318 -15.19 -19.38 -3.04
CA HIS A 318 -14.82 -17.96 -3.09
C HIS A 318 -13.59 -17.66 -2.24
N TRP A 319 -13.67 -17.87 -0.92
CA TRP A 319 -12.58 -17.54 0.02
C TRP A 319 -11.65 -18.72 0.33
N GLY A 320 -12.11 -19.94 0.06
CA GLY A 320 -11.47 -21.17 0.52
C GLY A 320 -11.78 -21.49 1.99
N GLU A 321 -11.70 -22.78 2.32
CA GLU A 321 -12.16 -23.34 3.59
C GLU A 321 -11.52 -22.67 4.82
N ASN A 322 -10.19 -22.49 4.81
CA ASN A 322 -9.48 -21.93 5.97
C ASN A 322 -9.91 -20.49 6.27
N GLN A 323 -10.11 -19.66 5.24
CA GLN A 323 -10.48 -18.26 5.41
C GLN A 323 -11.94 -18.13 5.83
N HIS A 324 -12.81 -18.98 5.27
CA HIS A 324 -14.21 -19.07 5.68
C HIS A 324 -14.34 -19.41 7.16
N HIS A 325 -13.71 -20.50 7.62
CA HIS A 325 -13.74 -20.90 9.03
C HIS A 325 -13.09 -19.87 9.94
N TRP A 326 -11.98 -19.24 9.53
CA TRP A 326 -11.36 -18.16 10.30
C TRP A 326 -12.30 -16.99 10.56
N LEU A 327 -13.04 -16.53 9.54
CA LEU A 327 -14.06 -15.49 9.68
C LEU A 327 -15.18 -15.94 10.61
N ILE A 328 -15.77 -17.12 10.34
CA ILE A 328 -16.90 -17.65 11.10
C ILE A 328 -16.56 -17.87 12.57
N ASP A 329 -15.40 -18.45 12.87
CA ASP A 329 -14.96 -18.69 14.24
C ASP A 329 -14.67 -17.37 14.97
N SER A 330 -14.14 -16.35 14.27
CA SER A 330 -13.91 -15.03 14.87
C SER A 330 -15.21 -14.27 15.18
N LEU A 331 -16.23 -14.41 14.32
CA LEU A 331 -17.57 -13.83 14.55
C LEU A 331 -18.35 -14.56 15.65
N LYS A 332 -18.12 -15.87 15.85
CA LYS A 332 -18.75 -16.66 16.92
C LYS A 332 -18.22 -16.34 18.32
N GLN A 333 -16.98 -15.84 18.41
CA GLN A 333 -16.28 -15.67 19.70
C GLN A 333 -16.94 -14.61 20.61
N ASP A 334 -17.48 -13.54 20.03
CA ASP A 334 -18.03 -12.41 20.77
C ASP A 334 -19.03 -11.60 19.94
N ASN A 335 -19.63 -10.58 20.55
CA ASN A 335 -20.64 -9.71 19.92
C ASN A 335 -20.06 -8.42 19.33
N THR A 336 -18.75 -8.37 19.11
CA THR A 336 -18.09 -7.16 18.57
C THR A 336 -18.60 -6.89 17.15
N PRO A 337 -19.13 -5.69 16.85
CA PRO A 337 -19.55 -5.35 15.49
C PRO A 337 -18.42 -5.54 14.48
N ALA A 338 -18.75 -6.07 13.31
CA ALA A 338 -17.76 -6.46 12.31
C ALA A 338 -18.06 -5.87 10.94
N TRP A 339 -17.02 -5.35 10.29
CA TRP A 339 -16.99 -5.06 8.87
C TRP A 339 -16.35 -6.24 8.14
N ILE A 340 -17.02 -6.75 7.11
CA ILE A 340 -16.48 -7.76 6.22
C ILE A 340 -16.25 -7.07 4.88
N ILE A 341 -14.97 -6.83 4.59
CA ILE A 341 -14.49 -6.04 3.46
C ILE A 341 -13.95 -7.00 2.40
N ASN A 342 -14.52 -6.97 1.20
CA ASN A 342 -14.19 -7.87 0.10
C ASN A 342 -13.95 -7.06 -1.18
N GLY A 343 -13.06 -7.50 -2.07
CA GLY A 343 -12.88 -6.86 -3.38
C GLY A 343 -14.14 -6.93 -4.21
N ASN A 344 -14.47 -8.15 -4.62
CA ASN A 344 -15.66 -8.44 -5.38
C ASN A 344 -16.94 -8.20 -4.56
N GLN A 345 -18.00 -7.74 -5.23
CA GLN A 345 -19.28 -7.49 -4.59
C GLN A 345 -19.88 -8.76 -3.96
N PHE A 346 -20.50 -8.63 -2.80
CA PHE A 346 -21.16 -9.76 -2.12
C PHE A 346 -22.42 -10.21 -2.86
N PHE A 347 -23.30 -9.25 -3.17
CA PHE A 347 -24.64 -9.49 -3.69
C PHE A 347 -24.71 -9.15 -5.17
N ASN A 348 -25.54 -9.84 -5.96
CA ASN A 348 -25.80 -9.45 -7.34
C ASN A 348 -26.89 -8.34 -7.43
N GLY A 349 -26.73 -7.26 -6.67
CA GLY A 349 -27.76 -6.22 -6.46
C GLY A 349 -28.18 -5.50 -7.73
N ALA A 350 -27.22 -5.23 -8.63
CA ALA A 350 -27.49 -4.61 -9.93
C ALA A 350 -28.27 -5.53 -10.89
N ASN A 351 -28.43 -6.82 -10.55
CA ASN A 351 -29.02 -7.87 -11.39
C ASN A 351 -28.44 -7.89 -12.81
N MET A 352 -27.15 -7.56 -12.93
CA MET A 352 -26.49 -7.48 -14.22
C MET A 352 -25.93 -8.86 -14.61
N PRO A 353 -26.25 -9.36 -15.82
CA PRO A 353 -25.85 -10.71 -16.22
C PRO A 353 -24.33 -10.85 -16.40
N PHE A 354 -23.61 -9.74 -16.57
CA PHE A 354 -22.17 -9.71 -16.81
C PHE A 354 -21.32 -9.33 -15.60
N THR A 355 -21.90 -8.86 -14.49
CA THR A 355 -21.14 -8.54 -13.27
C THR A 355 -20.81 -9.80 -12.50
N GLU A 356 -19.60 -9.84 -11.93
CA GLU A 356 -19.14 -10.90 -11.04
C GLU A 356 -19.62 -10.60 -9.62
N SER A 357 -20.16 -11.57 -8.90
CA SER A 357 -20.45 -11.40 -7.46
C SER A 357 -20.30 -12.70 -6.71
N TYR A 358 -20.00 -12.60 -5.41
CA TYR A 358 -19.90 -13.77 -4.54
C TYR A 358 -21.18 -14.62 -4.60
N GLN A 359 -22.35 -13.99 -4.40
CA GLN A 359 -23.65 -14.67 -4.46
C GLN A 359 -23.91 -15.42 -5.77
N LYS A 360 -23.49 -14.85 -6.90
CA LYS A 360 -23.78 -15.40 -8.22
C LYS A 360 -22.77 -16.46 -8.64
N ASN A 361 -21.50 -16.23 -8.34
CA ASN A 361 -20.39 -17.04 -8.84
C ASN A 361 -20.09 -18.22 -7.91
N HIS A 362 -20.30 -18.07 -6.59
CA HIS A 362 -20.06 -19.12 -5.60
C HIS A 362 -21.28 -19.26 -4.66
N PRO A 363 -22.47 -19.58 -5.20
CA PRO A 363 -23.74 -19.52 -4.47
C PRO A 363 -23.82 -20.49 -3.28
N VAL A 364 -23.11 -21.63 -3.34
CA VAL A 364 -23.09 -22.60 -2.24
C VAL A 364 -22.41 -22.02 -1.01
N GLU A 365 -21.17 -21.52 -1.13
CA GLU A 365 -20.46 -20.91 -0.02
C GLU A 365 -21.20 -19.66 0.48
N PHE A 366 -21.71 -18.80 -0.42
CA PHE A 366 -22.48 -17.63 -0.04
C PHE A 366 -23.71 -17.99 0.81
N LYS A 367 -24.46 -19.02 0.39
CA LYS A 367 -25.63 -19.48 1.14
C LYS A 367 -25.24 -20.02 2.51
N THR A 368 -24.21 -20.85 2.59
CA THR A 368 -23.67 -21.39 3.85
C THR A 368 -23.27 -20.26 4.79
N PHE A 369 -22.47 -19.32 4.29
CA PHE A 369 -22.02 -18.15 5.04
C PHE A 369 -23.20 -17.35 5.62
N VAL A 370 -24.19 -17.01 4.78
CA VAL A 370 -25.38 -16.28 5.22
C VAL A 370 -26.21 -17.07 6.23
N GLU A 371 -26.30 -18.39 6.10
CA GLU A 371 -26.99 -19.26 7.08
C GLU A 371 -26.27 -19.32 8.42
N GLU A 372 -24.94 -19.31 8.43
CA GLU A 372 -24.15 -19.32 9.65
C GLU A 372 -24.26 -17.99 10.40
N ILE A 373 -24.00 -16.86 9.73
CA ILE A 373 -23.99 -15.54 10.39
C ILE A 373 -25.36 -15.10 10.88
N LYS A 374 -26.46 -15.64 10.32
CA LYS A 374 -27.83 -15.38 10.81
C LYS A 374 -28.03 -15.75 12.27
N ASN A 375 -27.23 -16.67 12.80
CA ASN A 375 -27.33 -17.11 14.18
C ASN A 375 -26.41 -16.35 15.13
N PHE A 376 -25.61 -15.39 14.62
CA PHE A 376 -24.68 -14.62 15.44
C PHE A 376 -25.34 -13.32 15.91
N THR A 377 -24.95 -12.90 17.11
CA THR A 377 -25.42 -11.68 17.76
C THR A 377 -24.57 -10.46 17.41
N ALA A 378 -23.37 -10.65 16.86
CA ALA A 378 -22.52 -9.58 16.36
C ALA A 378 -23.18 -8.88 15.15
N PRO A 379 -23.36 -7.55 15.16
CA PRO A 379 -23.77 -6.81 13.97
C PRO A 379 -22.70 -6.92 12.89
N VAL A 380 -23.11 -7.18 11.64
CA VAL A 380 -22.21 -7.31 10.49
C VAL A 380 -22.55 -6.27 9.43
N VAL A 381 -21.53 -5.62 8.89
CA VAL A 381 -21.61 -4.72 7.72
C VAL A 381 -20.77 -5.30 6.59
N PHE A 382 -21.33 -5.32 5.38
CA PHE A 382 -20.62 -5.72 4.17
C PHE A 382 -20.10 -4.48 3.44
N ALA A 383 -18.84 -4.51 2.99
CA ALA A 383 -18.25 -3.46 2.20
C ALA A 383 -17.48 -4.05 1.01
N SER A 384 -17.72 -3.54 -0.19
CA SER A 384 -17.09 -4.05 -1.42
C SER A 384 -16.92 -3.01 -2.51
N GLY A 385 -16.16 -3.34 -3.55
CA GLY A 385 -15.88 -2.51 -4.74
C GLY A 385 -16.44 -3.12 -6.03
N ASP A 386 -15.57 -3.25 -7.05
CA ASP A 386 -15.78 -3.91 -8.36
C ASP A 386 -16.74 -3.19 -9.34
N VAL A 387 -17.94 -2.79 -8.90
CA VAL A 387 -19.04 -2.41 -9.82
C VAL A 387 -19.02 -0.98 -10.37
N HIS A 388 -18.05 -0.15 -9.97
CA HIS A 388 -17.92 1.25 -10.40
C HIS A 388 -19.18 2.12 -10.14
N LEU A 389 -19.91 1.83 -9.05
CA LEU A 389 -21.06 2.58 -8.56
C LEU A 389 -21.10 2.57 -7.03
N SER A 390 -21.96 3.41 -6.43
CA SER A 390 -22.20 3.40 -4.98
C SER A 390 -23.64 2.96 -4.68
N GLU A 391 -23.78 2.04 -3.73
CA GLU A 391 -25.04 1.55 -3.14
C GLU A 391 -24.82 1.45 -1.62
N ILE A 392 -25.74 2.01 -0.82
CA ILE A 392 -25.65 2.07 0.65
C ILE A 392 -26.90 1.46 1.26
#